data_AF-A0A3S4IVL2-F1
#
_entry.id   AF-A0A3S4IVL2-F1
#
_cell.length_a   1.000
_cell.length_b   1.000
_cell.length_c   1.000
_cell.angle_alpha   90.00
_cell.angle_beta   90.00
_cell.angle_gamma   90.00
#
_symmetry.space_group_name_H-M   'P 1'
#
loop_
_entity.id
_entity.type
_entity.pdbx_description
1 polymer ?
#
loop_
_entity_poly.entity_id
_entity_poly.type
_entity_poly.pdbx_seq_one_letter_code
_entity_poly.pdbx_strand_id
1 'polypeptide(L)'
;MEKAFDFFNINLAKCARVNRIDIAIFGFSRGATLARAWINLLLKKCEWEDQKPHWRMANAKNGVSAEICIRYVGLFDTVESVGMVAKNWSPSQCMTLPNVVERCVHYVAAHELRGAFPLTTVADAAGTPPGEELVWPGMHSDVGGGYRPNEQGRFDTLGRLPLNAMRLDAYLTGVPFLTPAELKNGRTANKIAFNYFEYDPELKELYDHYRLQVKGAGGDLDGTILSHMKLYYGWMKLRQDGDIDSLYGKVREERADLAKELENELSDQRKYLRKIPFENLSRKENVEWARLKISDFRKYREKLESARETYGKNFRPYELNSRQLTYWDAWEKSVVPDEK
;
A
#
# COMPACT_ATOMS: atom_id res chain seq x y z
N MET A 1 -3.13 2.55 13.97
CA MET A 1 -3.81 3.85 13.80
C MET A 1 -3.77 4.69 15.07
N GLU A 2 -4.26 4.20 16.21
CA GLU A 2 -4.23 4.96 17.49
C GLU A 2 -2.82 5.47 17.85
N LYS A 3 -1.81 4.59 17.82
CA LYS A 3 -0.41 4.99 18.06
C LYS A 3 0.08 6.15 17.20
N ALA A 4 -0.39 6.26 15.94
CA ALA A 4 0.00 7.35 15.05
C ALA A 4 -0.65 8.67 15.48
N PHE A 5 -1.92 8.65 15.90
CA PHE A 5 -2.60 9.82 16.47
C PHE A 5 -2.02 10.22 17.82
N ASP A 6 -1.65 9.27 18.67
CA ASP A 6 -0.99 9.55 19.95
C ASP A 6 0.34 10.23 19.71
N PHE A 7 1.17 9.69 18.80
CA PHE A 7 2.44 10.31 18.42
C PHE A 7 2.24 11.70 17.82
N PHE A 8 1.24 11.89 16.95
CA PHE A 8 0.90 13.18 16.38
C PHE A 8 0.54 14.21 17.46
N ASN A 9 -0.39 13.88 18.36
CA ASN A 9 -0.82 14.76 19.44
C ASN A 9 0.32 15.07 20.43
N ILE A 10 1.13 14.08 20.80
CA ILE A 10 2.26 14.27 21.72
C ILE A 10 3.28 15.24 21.13
N ASN A 11 3.59 15.15 19.83
CA ASN A 11 4.56 16.07 19.22
C ASN A 11 3.98 17.48 19.04
N LEU A 12 2.70 17.60 18.68
CA LEU A 12 2.02 18.90 18.63
C LEU A 12 1.96 19.60 19.99
N ALA A 13 1.77 18.83 21.07
CA ALA A 13 1.74 19.38 22.44
C ALA A 13 3.10 19.89 22.91
N LYS A 14 4.22 19.44 22.34
CA LYS A 14 5.57 19.95 22.64
C LYS A 14 5.85 21.31 22.02
N CYS A 15 5.07 21.73 21.02
CA CYS A 15 5.22 23.03 20.38
C CYS A 15 4.64 24.12 21.28
N ALA A 16 5.40 25.19 21.54
CA ALA A 16 4.94 26.28 22.41
C ALA A 16 3.76 27.07 21.81
N ARG A 17 3.78 27.32 20.49
CA ARG A 17 2.72 28.02 19.76
C ARG A 17 2.66 27.53 18.31
N VAL A 18 1.49 27.06 17.87
CA VAL A 18 1.31 26.46 16.53
C VAL A 18 0.46 27.37 15.65
N ASN A 19 1.00 27.80 14.51
CA ASN A 19 0.27 28.58 13.52
C ASN A 19 -0.38 27.70 12.44
N ARG A 20 0.34 26.66 12.02
CA ARG A 20 -0.04 25.74 10.93
C ARG A 20 0.69 24.42 11.16
N ILE A 21 0.10 23.33 10.67
CA ILE A 21 0.67 21.98 10.72
C ILE A 21 0.84 21.49 9.30
N ASP A 22 2.09 21.41 8.86
CA ASP A 22 2.46 20.88 7.54
C ASP A 22 2.78 19.38 7.67
N ILE A 23 2.10 18.55 6.86
CA ILE A 23 2.19 17.10 6.90
C ILE A 23 2.79 16.59 5.59
N ALA A 24 3.88 15.84 5.72
CA ALA A 24 4.42 14.97 4.68
C ALA A 24 4.35 13.53 5.19
N ILE A 25 3.78 12.63 4.39
CA ILE A 25 3.59 11.23 4.76
C ILE A 25 4.11 10.30 3.66
N PHE A 26 4.76 9.23 4.10
CA PHE A 26 5.36 8.25 3.23
C PHE A 26 4.84 6.86 3.59
N GLY A 27 4.68 5.98 2.60
CA GLY A 27 4.31 4.61 2.85
C GLY A 27 4.72 3.68 1.72
N PHE A 28 5.08 2.45 2.06
CA PHE A 28 5.36 1.37 1.12
C PHE A 28 4.40 0.21 1.39
N SER A 29 3.85 -0.42 0.35
CA SER A 29 3.04 -1.63 0.46
C SER A 29 1.81 -1.40 1.35
N ARG A 30 1.59 -2.25 2.35
CA ARG A 30 0.57 -2.06 3.40
C ARG A 30 0.79 -0.77 4.21
N GLY A 31 2.02 -0.26 4.30
CA GLY A 31 2.32 1.04 4.87
C GLY A 31 1.75 2.21 4.05
N ALA A 32 1.71 2.09 2.72
CA ALA A 32 1.03 3.06 1.84
C ALA A 32 -0.49 3.04 2.07
N THR A 33 -1.07 1.85 2.23
CA THR A 33 -2.48 1.66 2.63
C THR A 33 -2.77 2.36 3.96
N LEU A 34 -1.89 2.20 4.95
CA LEU A 34 -2.01 2.89 6.24
C LEU A 34 -1.86 4.41 6.13
N ALA A 35 -0.97 4.91 5.26
CA ALA A 35 -0.81 6.34 5.03
C ALA A 35 -2.08 6.97 4.46
N ARG A 36 -2.64 6.38 3.41
CA ARG A 36 -3.91 6.80 2.78
C ARG A 36 -5.07 6.78 3.78
N ALA A 37 -5.18 5.70 4.55
CA ALA A 37 -6.19 5.59 5.60
C ALA A 37 -5.99 6.64 6.71
N TRP A 38 -4.75 6.92 7.11
CA TRP A 38 -4.44 7.90 8.16
C TRP A 38 -4.86 9.30 7.76
N ILE A 39 -4.55 9.73 6.53
CA ILE A 39 -4.97 11.03 5.99
C ILE A 39 -6.50 11.17 6.07
N ASN A 40 -7.23 10.17 5.56
CA ASN A 40 -8.68 10.19 5.58
C ASN A 40 -9.26 10.29 7.00
N LEU A 41 -8.66 9.60 7.97
CA LEU A 41 -9.09 9.68 9.38
C LEU A 41 -8.73 10.98 10.04
N LEU A 42 -7.56 11.53 9.74
CA LEU A 42 -7.13 12.83 10.24
C LEU A 42 -8.16 13.89 9.83
N LEU A 43 -8.52 13.91 8.55
CA LEU A 43 -9.46 14.89 7.99
C LEU A 43 -10.88 14.72 8.52
N LYS A 44 -11.32 13.48 8.78
CA LYS A 44 -12.60 13.21 9.46
C LYS A 44 -12.66 13.76 10.90
N LYS A 45 -11.51 13.94 11.54
CA LYS A 45 -11.38 14.50 12.90
C LYS A 45 -11.12 16.01 12.90
N CYS A 46 -10.89 16.63 11.75
CA CYS A 46 -10.66 18.07 11.64
C CYS A 46 -11.98 18.84 11.67
N GLU A 47 -11.93 20.05 12.22
CA GLU A 47 -12.92 21.08 11.97
C GLU A 47 -12.64 21.69 10.58
N TRP A 48 -13.65 22.23 9.90
CA TRP A 48 -13.49 22.78 8.55
C TRP A 48 -13.91 24.24 8.51
N GLU A 49 -13.01 25.09 8.07
CA GLU A 49 -13.21 26.54 7.91
C GLU A 49 -12.73 26.91 6.50
N ASP A 50 -13.57 27.58 5.70
CA ASP A 50 -13.25 27.98 4.31
C ASP A 50 -12.67 26.84 3.45
N GLN A 51 -13.26 25.64 3.53
CA GLN A 51 -12.81 24.41 2.84
C GLN A 51 -11.41 23.91 3.23
N LYS A 52 -10.85 24.43 4.32
CA LYS A 52 -9.55 24.01 4.85
C LYS A 52 -9.73 23.22 6.14
N PRO A 53 -8.98 22.12 6.32
CA PRO A 53 -9.04 21.33 7.56
C PRO A 53 -8.24 22.01 8.66
N HIS A 54 -8.82 22.09 9.86
CA HIS A 54 -8.22 22.66 11.07
C HIS A 54 -8.19 21.61 12.19
N TRP A 55 -7.04 21.48 12.85
CA TRP A 55 -6.85 20.59 13.99
C TRP A 55 -7.03 21.34 15.31
N ARG A 56 -7.96 20.87 16.15
CA ARG A 56 -8.27 21.49 17.43
C ARG A 56 -7.14 21.28 18.43
N MET A 57 -6.59 22.37 18.96
CA MET A 57 -5.51 22.33 19.94
C MET A 57 -5.40 23.65 20.70
N ALA A 58 -5.20 23.58 22.02
CA ALA A 58 -5.16 24.76 22.88
C ALA A 58 -3.94 25.67 22.65
N ASN A 59 -2.82 25.12 22.20
CA ASN A 59 -1.59 25.86 21.87
C ASN A 59 -1.58 26.40 20.43
N ALA A 60 -2.70 26.35 19.71
CA ALA A 60 -2.85 27.05 18.45
C ALA A 60 -2.70 28.57 18.65
N LYS A 61 -2.29 29.29 17.60
CA LYS A 61 -2.05 30.75 17.65
C LYS A 61 -3.30 31.54 18.08
N ASN A 62 -4.48 31.07 17.71
CA ASN A 62 -5.79 31.60 18.06
C ASN A 62 -6.40 30.98 19.34
N GLY A 63 -5.70 30.02 19.97
CA GLY A 63 -6.15 29.30 21.17
C GLY A 63 -7.18 28.19 20.92
N VAL A 64 -7.56 27.92 19.66
CA VAL A 64 -8.64 26.99 19.32
C VAL A 64 -8.17 25.88 18.37
N SER A 65 -7.63 26.25 17.22
CA SER A 65 -7.27 25.29 16.15
C SER A 65 -6.20 25.85 15.21
N ALA A 66 -5.45 24.96 14.57
CA ALA A 66 -4.45 25.30 13.55
C ALA A 66 -4.76 24.62 12.22
N GLU A 67 -4.53 25.32 11.12
CA GLU A 67 -4.70 24.79 9.75
C GLU A 67 -3.79 23.57 9.52
N ILE A 68 -4.35 22.51 8.95
CA ILE A 68 -3.63 21.33 8.46
C ILE A 68 -3.37 21.50 6.96
N CYS A 69 -2.12 21.35 6.55
CA CYS A 69 -1.74 21.30 5.13
C CYS A 69 -1.07 19.96 4.84
N ILE A 70 -1.70 19.12 4.02
CA ILE A 70 -1.09 17.85 3.56
C ILE A 70 -0.23 18.17 2.33
N ARG A 71 1.02 18.54 2.60
CA ARG A 71 1.97 18.98 1.56
C ARG A 71 2.36 17.86 0.62
N TYR A 72 2.60 16.67 1.16
CA TYR A 72 3.23 15.61 0.41
C TYR A 72 2.75 14.22 0.83
N VAL A 73 2.38 13.41 -0.16
CA VAL A 73 2.04 11.99 0.01
C VAL A 73 2.91 11.17 -0.94
N GLY A 74 3.92 10.51 -0.40
CA GLY A 74 4.86 9.66 -1.16
C GLY A 74 4.56 8.18 -0.95
N LEU A 75 4.06 7.50 -1.98
CA LEU A 75 3.67 6.10 -1.90
C LEU A 75 4.59 5.24 -2.77
N PHE A 76 4.91 4.05 -2.26
CA PHE A 76 5.56 2.99 -3.02
C PHE A 76 4.63 1.78 -3.05
N ASP A 77 4.29 1.36 -4.25
CA ASP A 77 3.60 0.13 -4.61
C ASP A 77 2.51 -0.30 -3.61
N THR A 78 1.46 0.53 -3.49
CA THR A 78 0.38 0.28 -2.54
C THR A 78 -0.27 -1.08 -2.77
N VAL A 79 -0.32 -1.89 -1.73
CA VAL A 79 -1.07 -3.15 -1.71
C VAL A 79 -2.16 -3.07 -0.66
N GLU A 80 -3.40 -3.17 -1.10
CA GLU A 80 -4.55 -3.22 -0.21
C GLU A 80 -4.46 -4.43 0.72
N SER A 81 -4.61 -4.17 2.02
CA SER A 81 -4.87 -5.24 2.98
C SER A 81 -6.35 -5.60 2.88
N VAL A 82 -6.68 -6.63 2.11
CA VAL A 82 -7.99 -7.28 2.19
C VAL A 82 -8.12 -7.86 3.61
N GLY A 83 -8.80 -7.15 4.50
CA GLY A 83 -9.09 -7.61 5.87
C GLY A 83 -8.76 -6.66 7.03
N MET A 84 -8.12 -5.50 6.80
CA MET A 84 -7.90 -4.48 7.84
C MET A 84 -8.74 -3.22 7.61
N VAL A 85 -10.06 -3.37 7.61
CA VAL A 85 -10.98 -2.26 7.87
C VAL A 85 -11.61 -2.47 9.23
N ALA A 86 -11.27 -1.60 10.17
CA ALA A 86 -11.80 -1.61 11.52
C ALA A 86 -13.32 -1.39 11.49
N LYS A 87 -14.10 -2.48 11.43
CA LYS A 87 -15.57 -2.66 11.57
C LYS A 87 -16.56 -1.66 10.93
N ASN A 88 -16.14 -0.49 10.45
CA ASN A 88 -17.00 0.64 10.08
C ASN A 88 -16.52 1.40 8.82
N TRP A 89 -15.53 0.90 8.08
CA TRP A 89 -14.99 1.61 6.90
C TRP A 89 -15.29 0.82 5.63
N SER A 90 -15.78 1.50 4.60
CA SER A 90 -15.73 0.92 3.26
C SER A 90 -14.27 1.02 2.76
N PRO A 91 -13.67 -0.08 2.26
CA PRO A 91 -12.30 -0.07 1.72
C PRO A 91 -12.08 1.03 0.67
N SER A 92 -13.09 1.27 -0.18
CA SER A 92 -13.05 2.29 -1.23
C SER A 92 -12.91 3.73 -0.71
N GLN A 93 -13.48 4.06 0.45
CA GLN A 93 -13.41 5.42 1.02
C GLN A 93 -12.08 5.72 1.74
N CYS A 94 -11.26 4.72 2.03
CA CYS A 94 -9.97 4.91 2.71
C CYS A 94 -8.78 4.93 1.75
N MET A 95 -9.00 4.51 0.50
CA MET A 95 -7.96 4.46 -0.51
C MET A 95 -7.94 5.71 -1.38
N THR A 96 -9.07 6.38 -1.60
CA THR A 96 -9.05 7.68 -2.30
C THR A 96 -8.29 8.73 -1.49
N LEU A 97 -7.52 9.56 -2.18
CA LEU A 97 -6.90 10.73 -1.56
C LEU A 97 -7.82 11.94 -1.74
N PRO A 98 -8.03 12.75 -0.69
CA PRO A 98 -8.88 13.91 -0.78
C PRO A 98 -8.15 15.08 -1.45
N ASN A 99 -8.91 15.95 -2.12
CA ASN A 99 -8.40 17.07 -2.94
C ASN A 99 -7.61 18.13 -2.15
N VAL A 100 -7.58 18.04 -0.82
CA VAL A 100 -6.76 18.90 0.06
C VAL A 100 -5.28 18.47 0.09
N VAL A 101 -4.93 17.35 -0.53
CA VAL A 101 -3.54 16.92 -0.71
C VAL A 101 -2.88 17.77 -1.81
N GLU A 102 -1.83 18.52 -1.47
CA GLU A 102 -1.15 19.43 -2.41
C GLU A 102 -0.36 18.65 -3.48
N ARG A 103 0.34 17.59 -3.08
CA ARG A 103 1.15 16.73 -3.96
C ARG A 103 1.06 15.29 -3.51
N CYS A 104 0.68 14.41 -4.43
CA CYS A 104 0.80 12.97 -4.24
C CYS A 104 1.60 12.37 -5.41
N VAL A 105 2.51 11.46 -5.06
CA VAL A 105 3.29 10.65 -5.99
C VAL A 105 3.21 9.20 -5.54
N HIS A 106 2.88 8.30 -6.45
CA HIS A 106 2.85 6.86 -6.20
C HIS A 106 3.75 6.14 -7.20
N TYR A 107 4.83 5.56 -6.68
CA TYR A 107 5.77 4.75 -7.47
C TYR A 107 5.30 3.30 -7.52
N VAL A 108 5.05 2.80 -8.72
CA VAL A 108 4.42 1.50 -8.98
C VAL A 108 5.46 0.51 -9.51
N ALA A 109 5.43 -0.74 -9.02
CA ALA A 109 6.29 -1.80 -9.51
C ALA A 109 5.78 -2.35 -10.84
N ALA A 110 6.61 -2.27 -11.88
CA ALA A 110 6.21 -2.66 -13.22
C ALA A 110 6.13 -4.17 -13.43
N HIS A 111 6.90 -4.95 -12.66
CA HIS A 111 7.06 -6.39 -12.89
C HIS A 111 6.42 -7.26 -11.80
N GLU A 112 5.72 -6.67 -10.83
CA GLU A 112 5.07 -7.45 -9.77
C GLU A 112 3.90 -8.27 -10.33
N LEU A 113 3.98 -9.60 -10.18
CA LEU A 113 3.05 -10.56 -10.79
C LEU A 113 2.34 -11.44 -9.76
N ARG A 114 2.70 -11.34 -8.48
CA ARG A 114 2.11 -12.18 -7.44
C ARG A 114 0.69 -11.71 -7.17
N GLY A 115 -0.29 -12.60 -7.34
CA GLY A 115 -1.71 -12.30 -7.05
C GLY A 115 -1.99 -11.91 -5.59
N ALA A 116 -1.04 -12.16 -4.67
CA ALA A 116 -1.12 -11.71 -3.28
C ALA A 116 -0.73 -10.22 -3.08
N PHE A 117 -0.20 -9.57 -4.13
CA PHE A 117 0.23 -8.17 -4.12
C PHE A 117 -0.50 -7.37 -5.22
N PRO A 118 -1.85 -7.30 -5.20
CA PRO A 118 -2.57 -6.49 -6.16
C PRO A 118 -2.26 -5.01 -5.91
N LEU A 119 -1.90 -4.30 -6.99
CA LEU A 119 -1.70 -2.86 -6.96
C LEU A 119 -3.02 -2.13 -6.66
N THR A 120 -2.96 -1.18 -5.74
CA THR A 120 -4.06 -0.23 -5.49
C THR A 120 -3.68 1.15 -6.01
N THR A 121 -4.25 1.51 -7.16
CA THR A 121 -4.06 2.83 -7.78
C THR A 121 -4.56 3.98 -6.91
N VAL A 122 -3.96 5.16 -7.05
CA VAL A 122 -4.44 6.44 -6.48
C VAL A 122 -5.42 7.18 -7.39
N ALA A 123 -5.69 6.66 -8.60
CA ALA A 123 -6.66 7.22 -9.54
C ALA A 123 -8.06 7.37 -8.91
N ASP A 124 -8.67 8.55 -9.08
CA ASP A 124 -10.06 8.79 -8.73
C ASP A 124 -10.96 8.55 -9.96
N ALA A 125 -12.26 8.34 -9.73
CA ALA A 125 -13.23 8.18 -10.81
C ALA A 125 -13.83 9.52 -11.28
N ALA A 126 -13.42 10.67 -10.72
CA ALA A 126 -14.20 11.91 -10.72
C ALA A 126 -13.45 13.19 -11.14
N GLY A 127 -12.14 13.15 -11.40
CA GLY A 127 -11.47 14.06 -12.34
C GLY A 127 -10.30 14.91 -11.83
N THR A 128 -10.02 15.11 -10.53
CA THR A 128 -8.78 15.79 -10.03
C THR A 128 -8.71 15.82 -8.47
N PRO A 129 -7.53 15.74 -7.82
CA PRO A 129 -6.24 15.21 -8.27
C PRO A 129 -6.01 13.80 -7.69
N PRO A 130 -6.04 12.74 -8.50
CA PRO A 130 -5.28 11.56 -8.15
C PRO A 130 -3.80 11.92 -8.25
N GLY A 131 -2.99 11.48 -7.30
CA GLY A 131 -1.55 11.67 -7.35
C GLY A 131 -0.95 11.17 -8.67
N GLU A 132 0.26 11.61 -8.97
CA GLU A 132 0.99 11.14 -10.13
C GLU A 132 1.47 9.70 -9.91
N GLU A 133 1.10 8.79 -10.80
CA GLU A 133 1.56 7.40 -10.77
C GLU A 133 2.73 7.22 -11.74
N LEU A 134 3.90 6.87 -11.20
CA LEU A 134 5.11 6.64 -11.97
C LEU A 134 5.53 5.18 -11.87
N VAL A 135 5.64 4.53 -13.03
CA VAL A 135 6.02 3.12 -13.12
C VAL A 135 7.54 2.97 -13.10
N TRP A 136 8.03 2.15 -12.17
CA TRP A 136 9.45 1.85 -11.98
C TRP A 136 9.75 0.39 -12.28
N PRO A 137 10.91 0.07 -12.90
CA PRO A 137 11.28 -1.30 -13.17
C PRO A 137 11.53 -2.07 -11.88
N GLY A 138 11.10 -3.33 -11.87
CA GLY A 138 11.34 -4.27 -10.78
C GLY A 138 10.06 -4.81 -10.17
N MET A 139 10.24 -5.71 -9.20
CA MET A 139 9.19 -6.27 -8.35
C MET A 139 8.88 -5.32 -7.18
N HIS A 140 7.93 -5.69 -6.33
CA HIS A 140 7.48 -4.88 -5.18
C HIS A 140 8.61 -4.21 -4.36
N SER A 141 9.61 -5.00 -3.92
CA SER A 141 10.73 -4.52 -3.10
C SER A 141 11.87 -3.90 -3.91
N ASP A 142 11.89 -4.06 -5.24
CA ASP A 142 12.81 -3.31 -6.11
C ASP A 142 12.39 -1.84 -6.22
N VAL A 143 11.11 -1.53 -5.95
CA VAL A 143 10.58 -0.16 -5.95
C VAL A 143 10.49 0.42 -4.53
N GLY A 144 9.94 -0.35 -3.59
CA GLY A 144 9.79 0.11 -2.20
C GLY A 144 11.02 -0.08 -1.32
N GLY A 145 12.01 -0.85 -1.77
CA GLY A 145 13.14 -1.30 -0.97
C GLY A 145 12.80 -2.53 -0.11
N GLY A 146 13.84 -3.23 0.34
CA GLY A 146 13.69 -4.38 1.26
C GLY A 146 14.61 -5.55 0.96
N TYR A 147 15.08 -5.67 -0.29
CA TYR A 147 16.07 -6.68 -0.64
C TYR A 147 17.40 -6.46 0.07
N ARG A 148 18.04 -7.55 0.49
CA ARG A 148 19.40 -7.52 1.04
C ARG A 148 20.44 -7.65 -0.08
N PRO A 149 21.68 -7.16 0.13
CA PRO A 149 22.76 -7.40 -0.81
C PRO A 149 22.92 -8.91 -1.08
N ASN A 150 23.00 -9.29 -2.35
CA ASN A 150 23.08 -10.65 -2.86
C ASN A 150 21.83 -11.52 -2.68
N GLU A 151 20.73 -10.96 -2.19
CA GLU A 151 19.45 -11.66 -2.20
C GLU A 151 19.03 -11.92 -3.65
N GLN A 152 18.67 -13.16 -3.97
CA GLN A 152 18.39 -13.63 -5.33
C GLN A 152 19.57 -13.48 -6.30
N GLY A 153 20.80 -13.38 -5.76
CA GLY A 153 22.01 -13.11 -6.54
C GLY A 153 22.04 -11.71 -7.17
N ARG A 154 21.31 -10.75 -6.59
CA ARG A 154 21.14 -9.38 -7.12
C ARG A 154 21.74 -8.34 -6.16
N PHE A 155 21.99 -7.15 -6.70
CA PHE A 155 22.27 -5.97 -5.89
C PHE A 155 20.97 -5.41 -5.30
N ASP A 156 21.02 -4.92 -4.07
CA ASP A 156 19.91 -4.27 -3.34
C ASP A 156 19.70 -2.80 -3.75
N THR A 157 20.43 -2.34 -4.75
CA THR A 157 20.58 -0.91 -5.07
C THR A 157 19.53 -0.39 -6.05
N LEU A 158 18.77 -1.27 -6.74
CA LEU A 158 17.73 -0.86 -7.68
C LEU A 158 16.68 0.05 -7.02
N GLY A 159 16.24 -0.28 -5.80
CA GLY A 159 15.30 0.53 -5.01
C GLY A 159 15.83 1.90 -4.57
N ARG A 160 17.14 2.15 -4.70
CA ARG A 160 17.72 3.45 -4.37
C ARG A 160 17.42 4.49 -5.46
N LEU A 161 17.13 4.08 -6.69
CA LEU A 161 16.70 4.99 -7.76
C LEU A 161 15.32 5.64 -7.45
N PRO A 162 14.23 4.86 -7.23
CA PRO A 162 12.96 5.44 -6.81
C PRO A 162 13.06 6.13 -5.44
N LEU A 163 13.85 5.63 -4.49
CA LEU A 163 14.08 6.35 -3.23
C LEU A 163 14.62 7.78 -3.46
N ASN A 164 15.63 7.94 -4.31
CA ASN A 164 16.21 9.26 -4.60
C ASN A 164 15.26 10.16 -5.38
N ALA A 165 14.50 9.62 -6.33
CA ALA A 165 13.49 10.38 -7.06
C ALA A 165 12.39 10.91 -6.13
N MET A 166 11.86 10.06 -5.24
CA MET A 166 10.85 10.44 -4.25
C MET A 166 11.37 11.51 -3.29
N ARG A 167 12.64 11.37 -2.86
CA ARG A 167 13.28 12.32 -1.96
C ARG A 167 13.45 13.69 -2.60
N LEU A 168 13.81 13.72 -3.89
CA LEU A 168 13.94 14.97 -4.64
C LEU A 168 12.57 15.64 -4.83
N ASP A 169 11.54 14.90 -5.23
CA ASP A 169 10.19 15.45 -5.43
C ASP A 169 9.60 16.01 -4.12
N ALA A 170 9.76 15.28 -3.02
CA ALA A 170 9.40 15.73 -1.69
C ALA A 170 10.16 17.01 -1.28
N TYR A 171 11.48 17.05 -1.51
CA TYR A 171 12.30 18.23 -1.21
C TYR A 171 11.84 19.46 -2.01
N LEU A 172 11.55 19.30 -3.30
CA LEU A 172 11.05 20.37 -4.17
C LEU A 172 9.66 20.88 -3.72
N THR A 173 8.87 20.03 -3.05
CA THR A 173 7.56 20.39 -2.45
C THR A 173 7.70 21.01 -1.05
N GLY A 174 8.92 21.20 -0.56
CA GLY A 174 9.20 21.87 0.72
C GLY A 174 9.25 20.91 1.93
N VAL A 175 9.35 19.60 1.70
CA VAL A 175 9.68 18.66 2.79
C VAL A 175 11.12 18.93 3.25
N PRO A 176 11.38 19.12 4.55
CA PRO A 176 12.68 19.60 5.06
C PRO A 176 13.73 18.47 5.14
N PHE A 177 14.01 17.83 4.00
CA PHE A 177 15.09 16.86 3.88
C PHE A 177 16.44 17.54 3.77
N LEU A 178 17.45 16.93 4.39
CA LEU A 178 18.84 17.32 4.22
C LEU A 178 19.30 17.03 2.78
N THR A 179 20.07 17.92 2.18
CA THR A 179 20.70 17.71 0.87
C THR A 179 21.75 16.58 0.93
N PRO A 180 22.14 15.98 -0.22
CA PRO A 180 23.22 14.97 -0.23
C PRO A 180 24.52 15.48 0.41
N ALA A 181 24.86 16.75 0.18
CA ALA A 181 26.04 17.37 0.75
C ALA A 181 25.96 17.50 2.28
N GLU A 182 24.80 17.91 2.81
CA GLU A 182 24.56 17.98 4.26
C GLU A 182 24.53 16.60 4.92
N LEU A 183 24.04 15.59 4.23
CA LEU A 183 24.10 14.21 4.69
C LEU A 183 25.54 13.71 4.77
N LYS A 184 26.30 13.86 3.68
CA LYS A 184 27.70 13.43 3.55
C LYS A 184 28.64 14.14 4.53
N ASN A 185 28.44 15.43 4.74
CA ASN A 185 29.28 16.26 5.61
C ASN A 185 28.75 16.40 7.04
N GLY A 186 27.62 15.75 7.35
CA GLY A 186 26.96 15.84 8.64
C GLY A 186 27.59 14.97 9.74
N ARG A 187 26.84 14.80 10.83
CA ARG A 187 27.21 13.90 11.94
C ARG A 187 27.22 12.43 11.48
N THR A 188 27.76 11.53 12.29
CA THR A 188 27.83 10.09 11.97
C THR A 188 26.49 9.50 11.52
N ALA A 189 25.38 9.85 12.18
CA ALA A 189 24.05 9.41 11.78
C ALA A 189 23.65 9.87 10.36
N ASN A 190 24.04 11.09 9.97
CA ASN A 190 23.78 11.63 8.63
C ASN A 190 24.61 10.91 7.56
N LYS A 191 25.86 10.58 7.88
CA LYS A 191 26.75 9.81 7.00
C LYS A 191 26.25 8.38 6.81
N ILE A 192 25.72 7.75 7.86
CA ILE A 192 25.05 6.45 7.76
C ILE A 192 23.81 6.57 6.86
N ALA A 193 23.00 7.62 7.06
CA ALA A 193 21.84 7.90 6.22
C ALA A 193 22.23 8.10 4.75
N PHE A 194 23.32 8.82 4.47
CA PHE A 194 23.85 9.04 3.12
C PHE A 194 24.08 7.72 2.37
N ASN A 195 24.64 6.70 3.02
CA ASN A 195 24.94 5.42 2.38
C ASN A 195 23.70 4.67 1.88
N TYR A 196 22.50 4.93 2.43
CA TYR A 196 21.25 4.32 1.93
C TYR A 196 20.78 4.93 0.61
N PHE A 197 21.30 6.10 0.22
CA PHE A 197 20.95 6.77 -1.03
C PHE A 197 21.96 6.51 -2.16
N GLU A 198 23.16 6.02 -1.85
CA GLU A 198 24.21 5.80 -2.84
C GLU A 198 23.94 4.57 -3.70
N TYR A 199 24.30 4.60 -4.97
CA TYR A 199 24.25 3.44 -5.87
C TYR A 199 25.39 3.52 -6.88
N ASP A 200 25.72 2.38 -7.50
CA ASP A 200 26.77 2.32 -8.51
C ASP A 200 26.39 3.13 -9.76
N PRO A 201 27.27 3.96 -10.34
CA PRO A 201 27.01 4.64 -11.60
C PRO A 201 26.55 3.69 -12.73
N GLU A 202 27.08 2.47 -12.80
CA GLU A 202 26.69 1.46 -13.78
C GLU A 202 25.18 1.13 -13.67
N LEU A 203 24.63 1.07 -12.45
CA LEU A 203 23.19 0.84 -12.25
C LEU A 203 22.36 1.93 -12.93
N LYS A 204 22.80 3.19 -12.84
CA LYS A 204 22.09 4.32 -13.44
C LYS A 204 22.16 4.27 -14.96
N GLU A 205 23.31 3.93 -15.51
CA GLU A 205 23.48 3.74 -16.96
C GLU A 205 22.58 2.61 -17.50
N LEU A 206 22.55 1.48 -16.79
CA LEU A 206 21.67 0.35 -17.13
C LEU A 206 20.19 0.73 -17.03
N TYR A 207 19.81 1.47 -15.98
CA TYR A 207 18.45 1.99 -15.83
C TYR A 207 18.08 2.93 -16.99
N ASP A 208 18.96 3.87 -17.34
CA ASP A 208 18.70 4.81 -18.44
C ASP A 208 18.57 4.08 -19.77
N HIS A 209 19.46 3.12 -20.03
CA HIS A 209 19.38 2.28 -21.21
C HIS A 209 18.06 1.49 -21.25
N TYR A 210 17.67 0.87 -20.12
CA TYR A 210 16.40 0.16 -20.00
C TYR A 210 15.21 1.10 -20.28
N ARG A 211 15.21 2.31 -19.72
CA ARG A 211 14.14 3.30 -19.90
C ARG A 211 13.99 3.74 -21.36
N LEU A 212 15.07 3.83 -22.12
CA LEU A 212 15.01 4.09 -23.57
C LEU A 212 14.29 2.97 -24.34
N GLN A 213 14.32 1.73 -23.83
CA GLN A 213 13.63 0.59 -24.45
C GLN A 213 12.15 0.50 -24.07
N VAL A 214 11.73 1.16 -22.99
CA VAL A 214 10.31 1.25 -22.60
C VAL A 214 9.61 2.20 -23.57
N LYS A 215 9.20 1.67 -24.74
CA LYS A 215 8.48 2.44 -25.75
C LYS A 215 7.06 2.75 -25.25
N GLY A 216 6.70 4.03 -25.24
CA GLY A 216 5.43 4.52 -24.70
C GLY A 216 4.22 3.75 -25.25
N ALA A 217 3.58 3.00 -24.37
CA ALA A 217 2.16 2.71 -24.53
C ALA A 217 1.38 3.94 -24.03
N GLY A 218 0.13 4.09 -24.48
CA GLY A 218 -0.72 5.27 -24.27
C GLY A 218 -0.72 5.81 -22.83
N GLY A 219 -1.10 7.07 -22.68
CA GLY A 219 -0.96 7.87 -21.44
C GLY A 219 -1.70 7.39 -20.19
N ASP A 220 -2.03 6.11 -20.07
CA ASP A 220 -2.57 5.46 -18.89
C ASP A 220 -1.55 4.52 -18.21
N LEU A 221 -1.87 4.14 -16.97
CA LEU A 221 -1.03 3.31 -16.12
C LEU A 221 -0.81 1.90 -16.72
N ASP A 222 -1.89 1.28 -17.18
CA ASP A 222 -1.89 -0.09 -17.72
C ASP A 222 -1.01 -0.19 -18.96
N GLY A 223 -1.10 0.77 -19.87
CA GLY A 223 -0.20 0.86 -21.01
C GLY A 223 1.25 0.89 -20.57
N THR A 224 1.59 1.78 -19.64
CA THR A 224 2.96 1.92 -19.15
C THR A 224 3.47 0.60 -18.54
N ILE A 225 2.68 -0.06 -17.69
CA ILE A 225 3.03 -1.38 -17.12
C ILE A 225 3.23 -2.41 -18.24
N LEU A 226 2.34 -2.48 -19.23
CA LEU A 226 2.48 -3.40 -20.36
C LEU A 226 3.77 -3.19 -21.15
N SER A 227 4.23 -1.95 -21.32
CA SER A 227 5.51 -1.67 -22.00
C SER A 227 6.72 -2.18 -21.23
N HIS A 228 6.71 -2.07 -19.90
CA HIS A 228 7.74 -2.68 -19.06
C HIS A 228 7.68 -4.21 -19.12
N MET A 229 6.48 -4.78 -19.01
CA MET A 229 6.26 -6.23 -19.04
C MET A 229 6.69 -6.88 -20.35
N LYS A 230 6.55 -6.20 -21.50
CA LYS A 230 7.09 -6.69 -22.80
C LYS A 230 8.59 -6.95 -22.75
N LEU A 231 9.36 -6.04 -22.13
CA LEU A 231 10.79 -6.21 -21.96
C LEU A 231 11.10 -7.35 -21.00
N TYR A 232 10.36 -7.45 -19.90
CA TYR A 232 10.51 -8.53 -18.93
C TYR A 232 10.24 -9.92 -19.54
N TYR A 233 9.16 -10.08 -20.31
CA TYR A 233 8.86 -11.32 -21.01
C TYR A 233 9.87 -11.63 -22.12
N GLY A 234 10.37 -10.62 -22.84
CA GLY A 234 11.46 -10.79 -23.80
C GLY A 234 12.74 -11.31 -23.13
N TRP A 235 13.10 -10.73 -21.97
CA TRP A 235 14.22 -11.18 -21.15
C TRP A 235 14.05 -12.62 -20.65
N MET A 236 12.84 -13.00 -20.22
CA MET A 236 12.52 -14.38 -19.80
C MET A 236 12.60 -15.36 -20.96
N LYS A 237 12.06 -15.01 -22.13
CA LYS A 237 12.08 -15.88 -23.32
C LYS A 237 13.50 -16.21 -23.75
N LEU A 238 14.38 -15.20 -23.81
CA LEU A 238 15.81 -15.41 -24.14
C LEU A 238 16.54 -16.32 -23.15
N ARG A 239 16.02 -16.49 -21.93
CA ARG A 239 16.62 -17.29 -20.85
C ARG A 239 15.96 -18.64 -20.64
N GLN A 240 14.70 -18.82 -21.03
CA GLN A 240 14.07 -20.14 -21.08
C GLN A 240 14.81 -21.09 -22.02
N ASP A 241 15.37 -20.56 -23.10
CA ASP A 241 16.18 -21.31 -24.07
C ASP A 241 17.68 -21.38 -23.70
N GLY A 242 18.08 -20.84 -22.53
CA GLY A 242 19.46 -20.81 -22.03
C GLY A 242 19.66 -21.60 -20.73
N ASP A 243 20.92 -21.73 -20.29
CA ASP A 243 21.26 -22.44 -19.04
C ASP A 243 20.86 -21.61 -17.80
N ILE A 244 19.65 -21.84 -17.31
CA ILE A 244 19.09 -21.21 -16.09
C ILE A 244 19.95 -21.50 -14.84
N ASP A 245 20.63 -22.64 -14.78
CA ASP A 245 21.47 -23.01 -13.63
C ASP A 245 22.73 -22.14 -13.55
N SER A 246 23.21 -21.57 -14.65
CA SER A 246 24.35 -20.63 -14.64
C SER A 246 24.04 -19.29 -13.93
N LEU A 247 22.77 -18.86 -13.90
CA LEU A 247 22.31 -17.62 -13.28
C LEU A 247 21.77 -17.83 -11.85
N TYR A 248 20.98 -18.88 -11.66
CA TYR A 248 20.28 -19.17 -10.40
C TYR A 248 20.92 -20.32 -9.62
N GLY A 249 22.05 -20.89 -10.07
CA GLY A 249 22.74 -21.98 -9.38
C GLY A 249 23.11 -21.63 -7.93
N LYS A 250 23.29 -20.34 -7.62
CA LYS A 250 23.50 -19.81 -6.26
C LYS A 250 22.20 -19.48 -5.51
N VAL A 251 21.07 -19.35 -6.20
CA VAL A 251 19.75 -19.00 -5.63
C VAL A 251 19.02 -20.23 -5.04
N ARG A 252 19.59 -21.44 -5.18
CA ARG A 252 19.04 -22.66 -4.55
C ARG A 252 18.95 -22.57 -3.03
N GLU A 253 19.85 -21.84 -2.36
CA GLU A 253 19.79 -21.63 -0.90
C GLU A 253 18.58 -20.74 -0.49
N GLU A 254 18.12 -19.84 -1.35
CA GLU A 254 17.13 -18.82 -1.00
C GLU A 254 15.68 -19.25 -1.19
N ARG A 255 15.41 -20.38 -1.88
CA ARG A 255 14.03 -20.93 -1.91
C ARG A 255 13.53 -21.27 -0.51
N ALA A 256 14.42 -21.71 0.38
CA ALA A 256 14.08 -21.97 1.77
C ALA A 256 13.87 -20.66 2.55
N ASP A 257 14.69 -19.63 2.30
CA ASP A 257 14.58 -18.35 2.99
C ASP A 257 13.41 -17.49 2.51
N LEU A 258 13.09 -17.48 1.21
CA LEU A 258 11.85 -16.85 0.71
C LEU A 258 10.60 -17.58 1.17
N ALA A 259 10.62 -18.92 1.19
CA ALA A 259 9.51 -19.68 1.75
C ALA A 259 9.34 -19.38 3.23
N LYS A 260 10.45 -19.23 3.97
CA LYS A 260 10.47 -18.89 5.39
C LYS A 260 10.11 -17.44 5.67
N GLU A 261 10.49 -16.48 4.83
CA GLU A 261 10.06 -15.08 4.91
C GLU A 261 8.59 -14.93 4.55
N LEU A 262 8.14 -15.58 3.48
CA LEU A 262 6.72 -15.67 3.15
C LEU A 262 5.96 -16.35 4.30
N GLU A 263 6.50 -17.40 4.89
CA GLU A 263 5.90 -18.09 6.03
C GLU A 263 5.95 -17.24 7.31
N ASN A 264 6.97 -16.41 7.51
CA ASN A 264 7.06 -15.45 8.61
C ASN A 264 6.07 -14.29 8.42
N GLU A 265 5.95 -13.74 7.22
CA GLU A 265 4.95 -12.73 6.87
C GLU A 265 3.53 -13.32 7.00
N LEU A 266 3.30 -14.53 6.47
CA LEU A 266 2.04 -15.25 6.63
C LEU A 266 1.79 -15.62 8.09
N SER A 267 2.82 -15.92 8.88
CA SER A 267 2.73 -16.22 10.32
C SER A 267 2.38 -14.97 11.11
N ASP A 268 2.97 -13.83 10.79
CA ASP A 268 2.66 -12.55 11.40
C ASP A 268 1.26 -12.07 11.00
N GLN A 269 0.88 -12.26 9.73
CA GLN A 269 -0.50 -12.10 9.27
C GLN A 269 -1.44 -13.05 10.01
N ARG A 270 -1.12 -14.35 10.17
CA ARG A 270 -1.94 -15.33 10.91
C ARG A 270 -2.05 -14.98 12.39
N LYS A 271 -0.98 -14.55 13.05
CA LYS A 271 -0.99 -14.07 14.45
C LYS A 271 -1.83 -12.80 14.59
N TYR A 272 -1.78 -11.92 13.61
CA TYR A 272 -2.56 -10.70 13.56
C TYR A 272 -4.05 -10.99 13.31
N LEU A 273 -4.36 -11.84 12.33
CA LEU A 273 -5.70 -12.34 12.01
C LEU A 273 -6.32 -13.14 13.15
N ARG A 274 -5.53 -13.95 13.89
CA ARG A 274 -5.99 -14.67 15.09
C ARG A 274 -6.38 -13.75 16.25
N LYS A 275 -5.87 -12.52 16.28
CA LYS A 275 -6.22 -11.50 17.30
C LYS A 275 -7.48 -10.71 16.92
N ILE A 276 -7.95 -10.83 15.68
CA ILE A 276 -9.17 -10.18 15.21
C ILE A 276 -10.28 -11.23 15.25
N PRO A 277 -11.41 -11.00 15.93
CA PRO A 277 -12.59 -11.84 15.75
C PRO A 277 -13.01 -11.69 14.28
N PHE A 278 -12.83 -12.76 13.51
CA PHE A 278 -13.04 -12.76 12.06
C PHE A 278 -14.54 -12.72 11.76
N GLU A 279 -15.13 -11.54 11.82
CA GLU A 279 -16.46 -11.24 11.29
C GLU A 279 -16.28 -10.53 9.94
N ASN A 280 -15.78 -11.21 8.92
CA ASN A 280 -15.73 -10.66 7.56
C ASN A 280 -15.86 -11.78 6.53
N LEU A 281 -17.11 -12.20 6.33
CA LEU A 281 -17.58 -12.78 5.09
C LEU A 281 -18.45 -11.70 4.43
N SER A 282 -18.42 -11.61 3.10
CA SER A 282 -19.28 -10.68 2.36
C SER A 282 -20.76 -10.90 2.73
N ARG A 283 -21.63 -9.87 2.61
CA ARG A 283 -23.07 -10.04 2.91
C ARG A 283 -23.72 -11.17 2.11
N LYS A 284 -23.25 -11.41 0.87
CA LYS A 284 -23.67 -12.54 0.03
C LYS A 284 -23.26 -13.89 0.63
N GLU A 285 -22.03 -14.02 1.10
CA GLU A 285 -21.58 -15.24 1.78
C GLU A 285 -22.31 -15.48 3.09
N ASN A 286 -22.55 -14.46 3.91
CA ASN A 286 -23.33 -14.59 5.16
C ASN A 286 -24.75 -15.13 4.92
N VAL A 287 -25.37 -14.69 3.82
CA VAL A 287 -26.67 -15.21 3.36
C VAL A 287 -26.54 -16.64 2.89
N GLU A 288 -25.49 -16.97 2.13
CA GLU A 288 -25.24 -18.34 1.66
C GLU A 288 -25.03 -19.31 2.83
N TRP A 289 -24.26 -18.92 3.85
CA TRP A 289 -24.06 -19.71 5.07
C TRP A 289 -25.36 -19.89 5.85
N ALA A 290 -26.16 -18.83 6.02
CA ALA A 290 -27.46 -18.91 6.67
C ALA A 290 -28.45 -19.78 5.87
N ARG A 291 -28.48 -19.66 4.54
CA ARG A 291 -29.29 -20.49 3.65
C ARG A 291 -28.85 -21.95 3.69
N LEU A 292 -27.55 -22.24 3.56
CA LEU A 292 -26.99 -23.59 3.62
C LEU A 292 -27.26 -24.26 4.96
N LYS A 293 -27.17 -23.52 6.07
CA LYS A 293 -27.47 -24.06 7.39
C LYS A 293 -28.93 -24.50 7.53
N ILE A 294 -29.84 -23.77 6.86
CA ILE A 294 -31.28 -24.06 6.83
C ILE A 294 -31.60 -25.17 5.82
N SER A 295 -30.98 -25.16 4.64
CA SER A 295 -31.35 -26.01 3.50
C SER A 295 -30.56 -27.31 3.40
N ASP A 296 -29.27 -27.31 3.74
CA ASP A 296 -28.37 -28.46 3.62
C ASP A 296 -27.26 -28.41 4.68
N PHE A 297 -27.60 -28.89 5.88
CA PHE A 297 -26.70 -28.89 7.04
C PHE A 297 -25.44 -29.73 6.84
N ARG A 298 -25.45 -30.70 5.92
CA ARG A 298 -24.28 -31.54 5.62
C ARG A 298 -23.24 -30.73 4.84
N LYS A 299 -23.65 -30.07 3.75
CA LYS A 299 -22.76 -29.16 3.00
C LYS A 299 -22.30 -27.98 3.84
N TYR A 300 -23.16 -27.49 4.73
CA TYR A 300 -22.78 -26.47 5.71
C TYR A 300 -21.60 -26.94 6.58
N ARG A 301 -21.61 -28.18 7.09
CA ARG A 301 -20.51 -28.72 7.91
C ARG A 301 -19.23 -28.94 7.10
N GLU A 302 -19.33 -29.48 5.89
CA GLU A 302 -18.17 -29.69 5.00
C GLU A 302 -17.50 -28.34 4.65
N LYS A 303 -18.30 -27.32 4.32
CA LYS A 303 -17.81 -25.95 4.09
C LYS A 303 -17.19 -25.35 5.35
N LEU A 304 -17.77 -25.60 6.54
CA LEU A 304 -17.26 -25.12 7.82
C LEU A 304 -15.91 -25.75 8.19
N GLU A 305 -15.72 -27.02 7.90
CA GLU A 305 -14.45 -27.73 8.13
C GLU A 305 -13.36 -27.20 7.20
N SER A 306 -13.64 -27.10 5.90
CA SER A 306 -12.72 -26.49 4.93
C SER A 306 -12.34 -25.04 5.30
N ALA A 307 -13.32 -24.25 5.78
CA ALA A 307 -13.07 -22.90 6.26
C ALA A 307 -12.24 -22.88 7.56
N ARG A 308 -12.39 -23.84 8.46
CA ARG A 308 -11.59 -23.95 9.69
C ARG A 308 -10.17 -24.44 9.44
N GLU A 309 -9.94 -25.23 8.40
CA GLU A 309 -8.61 -25.57 7.91
C GLU A 309 -7.90 -24.34 7.34
N THR A 310 -8.63 -23.50 6.60
CA THR A 310 -8.09 -22.30 5.95
C THR A 310 -7.88 -21.13 6.93
N TYR A 311 -8.86 -20.87 7.79
CA TYR A 311 -8.94 -19.66 8.64
C TYR A 311 -8.70 -19.95 10.14
N GLY A 312 -8.56 -21.22 10.53
CA GLY A 312 -8.25 -21.66 11.89
C GLY A 312 -9.46 -22.19 12.67
N LYS A 313 -9.18 -23.02 13.69
CA LYS A 313 -10.19 -23.79 14.47
C LYS A 313 -11.28 -22.94 15.15
N ASN A 314 -10.99 -21.66 15.41
CA ASN A 314 -11.94 -20.73 16.04
C ASN A 314 -12.86 -20.03 15.05
N PHE A 315 -12.77 -20.33 13.75
CA PHE A 315 -13.64 -19.77 12.74
C PHE A 315 -15.10 -20.08 13.02
N ARG A 316 -15.91 -19.02 13.04
CA ARG A 316 -17.37 -19.07 13.12
C ARG A 316 -17.94 -18.17 12.01
N PRO A 317 -18.77 -18.71 11.10
CA PRO A 317 -19.43 -17.88 10.11
C PRO A 317 -20.41 -16.92 10.82
N TYR A 318 -20.50 -15.69 10.32
CA TYR A 318 -21.51 -14.73 10.77
C TYR A 318 -22.82 -15.01 10.02
N GLU A 319 -23.80 -15.54 10.74
CA GLU A 319 -25.08 -15.93 10.15
C GLU A 319 -26.12 -14.83 10.37
N LEU A 320 -26.82 -14.46 9.29
CA LEU A 320 -27.96 -13.56 9.41
C LEU A 320 -29.10 -14.24 10.18
N ASN A 321 -29.71 -13.51 11.12
CA ASN A 321 -30.94 -14.00 11.76
C ASN A 321 -32.12 -13.97 10.78
N SER A 322 -33.22 -14.65 11.12
CA SER A 322 -34.37 -14.80 10.22
C SER A 322 -34.93 -13.46 9.71
N ARG A 323 -34.95 -12.42 10.56
CA ARG A 323 -35.42 -11.07 10.18
C ARG A 323 -34.49 -10.41 9.16
N GLN A 324 -33.18 -10.58 9.32
CA GLN A 324 -32.16 -10.07 8.39
C GLN A 324 -32.17 -10.85 7.07
N LEU A 325 -32.43 -12.17 7.11
CA LEU A 325 -32.58 -12.99 5.91
C LEU A 325 -33.81 -12.57 5.09
N THR A 326 -34.95 -12.34 5.75
CA THR A 326 -36.17 -11.84 5.08
C THR A 326 -35.97 -10.45 4.47
N TYR A 327 -35.24 -9.56 5.14
CA TYR A 327 -34.88 -8.25 4.59
C TYR A 327 -33.99 -8.39 3.35
N TRP A 328 -33.02 -9.30 3.38
CA TRP A 328 -32.16 -9.60 2.23
C TRP A 328 -32.94 -10.18 1.05
N ASP A 329 -33.86 -11.12 1.30
CA ASP A 329 -34.70 -11.71 0.27
C ASP A 329 -35.65 -10.67 -0.37
N ALA A 330 -36.09 -9.66 0.39
CA ALA A 330 -36.85 -8.54 -0.14
C ALA A 330 -35.99 -7.59 -0.99
N TRP A 331 -34.73 -7.38 -0.60
CA TRP A 331 -33.75 -6.57 -1.33
C TRP A 331 -33.30 -7.24 -2.64
N GLU A 332 -33.07 -8.55 -2.65
CA GLU A 332 -32.71 -9.32 -3.86
C GLU A 332 -33.86 -9.32 -4.90
N LYS A 333 -35.11 -9.23 -4.43
CA LYS A 333 -36.32 -9.13 -5.27
C LYS A 333 -36.65 -7.70 -5.73
N SER A 334 -36.04 -6.67 -5.13
CA SER A 334 -36.27 -5.27 -5.50
C SER A 334 -35.28 -4.72 -6.52
N VAL A 335 -34.29 -5.52 -6.92
CA VAL A 335 -33.41 -5.21 -8.05
C VAL A 335 -34.19 -5.37 -9.36
N VAL A 336 -34.40 -4.26 -10.06
CA VAL A 336 -34.99 -4.12 -11.39
C VAL A 336 -34.25 -5.05 -12.38
N PRO A 337 -34.93 -5.67 -13.38
CA PRO A 337 -34.29 -6.62 -14.29
C PRO A 337 -33.13 -5.98 -15.07
N ASP A 338 -32.08 -6.77 -15.30
CA ASP A 338 -30.89 -6.44 -16.09
C ASP A 338 -31.21 -5.54 -17.30
N GLU A 339 -30.57 -4.37 -17.37
CA GLU A 339 -30.40 -3.66 -18.63
C GLU A 339 -29.52 -4.53 -19.55
N LYS A 340 -30.16 -5.04 -20.61
CA LYS A 340 -29.49 -5.61 -21.78
C LYS A 340 -28.76 -4.56 -22.59
#